data_AF-A0A7W7AHM0-F1
#
_entry.id   AF-A0A7W7AHM0-F1
#
_cell.length_a   1.000
_cell.length_b   1.000
_cell.length_c   1.000
_cell.angle_alpha   90.00
_cell.angle_beta   90.00
_cell.angle_gamma   90.00
#
_symmetry.space_group_name_H-M   'P 1'
#
loop_
_entity.id
_entity.type
_entity.pdbx_description
1 polymer ?
#
loop_
_entity_poly.entity_id
_entity_poly.type
_entity_poly.pdbx_seq_one_letter_code
_entity_poly.pdbx_strand_id
1 'polypeptide(L)'
;MLADELHMVLEAAGALVLGPAGSVAEAMRCIATATTIDGAILDVNLAGELVFPVADHLAALGVPFLFTTGYDRSIFPARFMAAPHCEKPVPIHQVTRAIGRVIHA
;
A
#
# COMPACT_ATOMS: atom_id res chain seq x y z
N MET A 1 -12.62 -0.31 -5.45
CA MET A 1 -12.26 -0.67 -4.07
C MET A 1 -12.27 0.61 -3.25
N LEU A 2 -13.00 0.62 -2.14
CA LEU A 2 -13.01 1.72 -1.17
C LEU A 2 -12.01 1.41 -0.05
N ALA A 3 -11.36 2.42 0.50
CA ALA A 3 -10.36 2.25 1.56
C ALA A 3 -10.96 1.59 2.82
N ASP A 4 -12.16 2.02 3.22
CA ASP A 4 -12.85 1.52 4.40
C ASP A 4 -13.23 0.04 4.28
N GLU A 5 -13.59 -0.41 3.07
CA GLU A 5 -13.95 -1.81 2.82
C GLU A 5 -12.71 -2.71 2.96
N LEU A 6 -11.57 -2.27 2.43
CA LEU A 6 -10.30 -2.97 2.60
C LEU A 6 -9.87 -3.01 4.07
N HIS A 7 -10.04 -1.89 4.79
CA HIS A 7 -9.76 -1.81 6.24
C HIS A 7 -10.54 -2.87 7.00
N MET A 8 -11.86 -2.91 6.84
CA MET A 8 -12.72 -3.88 7.52
C MET A 8 -12.33 -5.33 7.23
N VAL A 9 -11.97 -5.65 5.98
CA VAL A 9 -11.57 -7.02 5.61
C VAL A 9 -10.23 -7.40 6.22
N LEU A 10 -9.28 -6.46 6.31
CA LEU A 10 -7.97 -6.71 6.95
C LEU A 10 -8.12 -6.90 8.46
N GLU A 11 -8.93 -6.09 9.13
CA GLU A 11 -9.23 -6.26 10.56
C GLU A 11 -9.94 -7.59 10.83
N ALA A 12 -10.92 -7.97 9.99
CA ALA A 12 -11.58 -9.27 10.09
C ALA A 12 -10.62 -10.45 9.88
N ALA A 13 -9.52 -10.24 9.17
CA ALA A 13 -8.43 -11.21 9.01
C ALA A 13 -7.39 -11.17 10.15
N GLY A 14 -7.59 -10.32 11.17
CA GLY A 14 -6.74 -10.21 12.35
C GLY A 14 -5.59 -9.21 12.24
N ALA A 15 -5.55 -8.40 11.18
CA ALA A 15 -4.54 -7.36 11.03
C ALA A 15 -4.86 -6.13 11.90
N LEU A 16 -3.83 -5.49 12.45
CA LEU A 16 -3.93 -4.14 13.00
C LEU A 16 -3.70 -3.13 11.86
N VAL A 17 -4.73 -2.39 11.48
CA VAL A 17 -4.64 -1.42 10.37
C VAL A 17 -4.26 -0.03 10.90
N LEU A 18 -3.12 0.49 10.46
CA LEU A 18 -2.58 1.81 10.87
C LEU A 18 -3.19 3.00 10.10
N GLY A 19 -3.85 2.72 8.98
CA GLY A 19 -4.53 3.70 8.13
C GLY A 19 -6.06 3.64 8.30
N PRO A 20 -6.84 4.16 7.32
CA PRO A 20 -6.40 4.68 6.02
C PRO A 20 -5.70 6.04 6.11
N ALA A 21 -4.78 6.30 5.19
CA ALA A 21 -4.15 7.61 4.99
C ALA A 21 -4.56 8.16 3.62
N GLY A 22 -5.19 9.34 3.59
CA GLY A 22 -5.72 9.97 2.37
C GLY A 22 -4.70 10.85 1.63
N SER A 23 -3.51 11.04 2.20
CA SER A 23 -2.43 11.85 1.61
C SER A 23 -1.05 11.26 1.92
N VAL A 24 -0.03 11.65 1.15
CA VAL A 24 1.36 11.28 1.43
C VAL A 24 1.77 11.76 2.82
N ALA A 25 1.39 12.99 3.19
CA ALA A 25 1.71 13.55 4.49
C ALA A 25 1.12 12.73 5.66
N GLU A 26 -0.12 12.24 5.53
CA GLU A 26 -0.74 11.33 6.50
C GLU A 26 -0.02 10.00 6.57
N ALA A 27 0.28 9.40 5.42
CA ALA A 27 0.98 8.11 5.36
C ALA A 27 2.36 8.20 6.02
N MET A 28 3.11 9.28 5.76
CA MET A 28 4.40 9.53 6.41
C MET A 28 4.27 9.69 7.93
N ARG A 29 3.21 10.35 8.42
CA ARG A 29 2.94 10.42 9.86
C ARG A 29 2.64 9.05 10.45
N CYS A 30 1.80 8.25 9.80
CA CYS A 30 1.51 6.88 10.23
C CYS A 30 2.81 6.06 10.35
N ILE A 31 3.69 6.14 9.35
CA ILE A 31 4.97 5.42 9.37
C ILE A 31 5.85 5.89 10.53
N ALA A 32 5.96 7.21 10.74
CA ALA A 32 6.79 7.77 11.79
C ALA A 32 6.32 7.43 13.22
N THR A 33 5.01 7.23 13.41
CA THR A 33 4.43 6.90 14.73
C THR A 33 4.27 5.40 14.99
N ALA A 34 4.40 4.56 13.96
CA ALA A 34 4.21 3.13 14.09
C ALA A 34 5.44 2.47 14.75
N THR A 35 5.20 1.59 15.72
CA THR A 35 6.25 0.78 16.32
C THR A 35 6.76 -0.29 15.35
N THR A 36 5.85 -0.92 14.60
CA THR A 36 6.12 -1.98 13.63
C THR A 36 5.15 -1.89 12.46
N ILE A 37 5.61 -2.23 11.25
CA ILE A 37 4.78 -2.34 10.05
C ILE A 37 5.18 -3.61 9.31
N ASP A 38 4.29 -4.60 9.26
CA ASP A 38 4.54 -5.87 8.58
C ASP A 38 4.41 -5.75 7.06
N GLY A 39 3.55 -4.84 6.60
CA GLY A 39 3.47 -4.46 5.20
C GLY A 39 2.50 -3.31 4.96
N ALA A 40 2.53 -2.77 3.75
CA ALA A 40 1.68 -1.64 3.36
C ALA A 40 0.97 -1.88 2.02
N ILE A 41 -0.23 -1.31 1.89
CA ILE A 41 -0.96 -1.25 0.62
C ILE A 41 -1.03 0.21 0.22
N LEU A 42 -0.47 0.55 -0.94
CA LEU A 42 -0.30 1.92 -1.39
C LEU A 42 -1.16 2.20 -2.63
N ASP A 43 -2.09 3.13 -2.54
CA ASP A 43 -2.73 3.69 -3.74
C ASP A 43 -1.74 4.59 -4.46
N VAL A 44 -1.48 4.35 -5.75
CA VAL A 44 -0.48 5.13 -6.49
C VAL A 44 -0.81 6.62 -6.55
N ASN A 45 -2.09 6.96 -6.56
CA ASN A 45 -2.56 8.34 -6.59
C ASN A 45 -3.43 8.63 -5.36
N LEU A 46 -2.93 9.51 -4.50
CA LEU A 46 -3.64 10.04 -3.34
C LEU A 46 -4.06 11.48 -3.65
N ALA A 47 -5.28 11.63 -4.18
CA ALA A 47 -5.88 12.93 -4.51
C ALA A 47 -5.02 13.86 -5.41
N GLY A 48 -4.28 13.27 -6.35
CA GLY A 48 -3.39 13.97 -7.30
C GLY A 48 -1.92 13.91 -6.92
N GLU A 49 -1.58 13.43 -5.72
CA GLU A 49 -0.21 13.24 -5.28
C GLU A 49 0.23 11.77 -5.48
N LEU A 50 1.42 11.57 -6.06
CA LEU A 50 1.96 10.23 -6.27
C LEU A 50 2.58 9.69 -4.98
N VAL A 51 2.19 8.48 -4.59
CA VAL A 51 2.58 7.85 -3.31
C VAL A 51 4.05 7.40 -3.25
N PHE A 52 4.82 7.58 -4.32
CA PHE A 52 6.20 7.08 -4.43
C PHE A 52 7.14 7.51 -3.28
N PRO A 53 7.07 8.72 -2.71
CA PRO A 53 7.87 9.08 -1.54
C PRO A 53 7.60 8.18 -0.32
N VAL A 54 6.35 7.75 -0.13
CA VAL A 54 5.95 6.81 0.94
C VAL A 54 6.57 5.44 0.67
N ALA A 55 6.51 4.96 -0.58
CA ALA A 55 7.11 3.69 -0.98
C ALA A 55 8.64 3.68 -0.80
N ASP A 56 9.30 4.80 -1.12
CA ASP A 56 10.74 4.96 -0.89
C ASP A 56 11.10 4.85 0.59
N HIS A 57 10.28 5.46 1.45
CA HIS A 57 10.50 5.41 2.89
C HIS A 57 10.28 4.00 3.46
N LEU A 58 9.21 3.32 3.04
CA LEU A 58 8.95 1.93 3.41
C LEU A 58 10.08 1.00 2.94
N ALA A 59 10.57 1.18 1.71
CA ALA A 59 11.70 0.43 1.18
C ALA A 59 12.98 0.65 2.02
N ALA A 60 13.25 1.88 2.43
CA ALA A 60 14.39 2.20 3.31
C ALA A 60 14.27 1.56 4.69
N LEU A 61 13.06 1.34 5.19
CA LEU A 61 12.76 0.63 6.43
C LEU A 61 12.72 -0.90 6.26
N GLY A 62 12.87 -1.42 5.04
CA GLY A 62 12.73 -2.85 4.75
C GLY A 62 11.29 -3.36 4.86
N VAL A 63 10.30 -2.46 4.89
CA VAL A 63 8.88 -2.82 4.98
C VAL A 63 8.38 -3.20 3.59
N PRO A 64 7.83 -4.41 3.39
CA PRO A 64 7.34 -4.83 2.09
C PRO A 64 5.98 -4.17 1.80
N PHE A 65 5.72 -3.85 0.53
CA PHE A 65 4.49 -3.13 0.15
C PHE A 65 3.93 -3.60 -1.19
N LEU A 66 2.62 -3.39 -1.37
CA LEU A 66 1.85 -3.68 -2.57
C LEU A 66 1.25 -2.39 -3.11
N PHE A 67 1.48 -2.08 -4.38
CA PHE A 67 0.80 -0.97 -5.04
C PHE A 67 -0.61 -1.35 -5.51
N THR A 68 -1.53 -0.40 -5.47
CA THR A 68 -2.83 -0.46 -6.13
C THR A 68 -2.93 0.74 -7.06
N THR A 69 -3.21 0.53 -8.33
CA THR A 69 -3.13 1.59 -9.35
C THR A 69 -4.21 1.43 -10.40
N GLY A 70 -4.86 2.53 -10.80
CA GLY A 70 -5.67 2.56 -12.04
C GLY A 70 -4.87 3.01 -13.25
N TYR A 71 -3.58 3.30 -13.06
CA TYR A 71 -2.66 3.76 -14.10
C TYR A 71 -1.78 2.61 -14.58
N ASP A 72 -1.39 2.72 -15.85
CA ASP A 72 -0.42 1.85 -16.49
C ASP A 72 0.97 1.92 -15.82
N ARG A 73 1.73 0.84 -15.92
CA ARG A 73 3.10 0.72 -15.38
C ARG A 73 4.07 1.80 -15.86
N SER A 74 3.81 2.45 -16.99
CA SER A 74 4.60 3.55 -17.53
C SER A 74 4.79 4.73 -16.57
N ILE A 75 3.90 4.94 -15.59
CA ILE A 75 4.05 6.01 -14.60
C ILE A 75 5.00 5.65 -13.45
N PHE A 76 5.37 4.37 -13.33
CA PHE A 76 6.21 3.90 -12.24
C PHE A 76 7.67 4.29 -12.50
N PRO A 77 8.36 4.90 -11.53
CA PRO A 77 9.79 5.05 -11.61
C PRO A 77 10.49 3.70 -11.75
N ALA A 78 11.65 3.66 -12.42
CA ALA A 78 12.41 2.44 -12.68
C ALA A 78 12.63 1.57 -11.41
N ARG A 79 12.85 2.22 -10.26
CA ARG A 79 13.04 1.56 -8.95
C ARG A 79 11.83 0.75 -8.45
N PHE A 80 10.64 0.99 -8.98
CA PHE A 80 9.41 0.30 -8.62
C PHE A 80 8.83 -0.57 -9.74
N MET A 81 9.53 -0.75 -10.86
CA MET A 81 9.02 -1.58 -11.96
C MET A 81 8.84 -3.06 -11.57
N ALA A 82 9.68 -3.56 -10.66
CA ALA A 82 9.60 -4.91 -10.13
C ALA A 82 8.67 -5.05 -8.91
N ALA A 83 8.16 -3.93 -8.38
CA ALA A 83 7.30 -3.98 -7.20
C ALA A 83 5.96 -4.69 -7.51
N PRO A 84 5.43 -5.47 -6.56
CA PRO A 84 4.12 -6.08 -6.73
C PRO A 84 3.06 -4.99 -6.82
N HIS A 85 2.08 -5.18 -7.70
CA HIS A 85 0.97 -4.26 -7.87
C HIS A 85 -0.33 -4.98 -8.24
N CYS A 86 -1.44 -4.33 -7.98
CA CYS A 86 -2.77 -4.69 -8.44
C CYS A 86 -3.36 -3.55 -9.28
N GLU A 87 -3.79 -3.88 -10.50
CA GLU A 87 -4.45 -2.93 -11.38
C GLU A 87 -5.93 -2.79 -11.05
N LYS A 88 -6.41 -1.56 -10.93
CA LYS A 88 -7.82 -1.25 -10.66
C LYS A 88 -8.61 -1.32 -11.98
N PRO A 89 -9.83 -1.88 -11.99
CA PRO A 89 -10.57 -2.38 -10.82
C PRO A 89 -10.04 -3.74 -10.33
N VAL A 90 -9.67 -3.80 -9.05
CA VAL A 90 -9.21 -5.02 -8.36
C VAL A 90 -10.20 -5.36 -7.24
N PRO A 91 -10.64 -6.62 -7.11
CA PRO A 91 -11.45 -7.06 -5.98
C PRO A 91 -10.60 -7.21 -4.71
N ILE A 92 -11.18 -6.89 -3.55
CA ILE A 92 -10.44 -6.84 -2.26
C ILE A 92 -9.72 -8.16 -1.95
N HIS A 93 -10.36 -9.31 -2.18
CA HIS A 93 -9.76 -10.61 -1.91
C HIS A 93 -8.45 -10.84 -2.69
N GLN A 94 -8.28 -10.22 -3.85
CA GLN A 94 -7.04 -10.30 -4.61
C GLN A 94 -5.95 -9.44 -3.97
N VAL A 95 -6.30 -8.25 -3.47
CA VAL A 95 -5.38 -7.37 -2.74
C VAL A 95 -4.95 -8.03 -1.43
N THR A 96 -5.87 -8.57 -0.63
CA THR A 96 -5.54 -9.24 0.64
C THR A 96 -4.67 -10.47 0.44
N ARG A 97 -4.93 -11.26 -0.60
CA ARG A 97 -4.07 -12.39 -0.97
C ARG A 97 -2.69 -11.93 -1.43
N ALA A 98 -2.61 -10.85 -2.20
CA ALA A 98 -1.34 -10.32 -2.70
C ALA A 98 -0.48 -9.78 -1.56
N ILE A 99 -1.04 -8.98 -0.64
CA ILE A 99 -0.29 -8.45 0.49
C ILE A 99 0.17 -9.58 1.43
N GLY A 100 -0.66 -10.61 1.67
CA GLY A 100 -0.26 -11.76 2.48
C GLY A 100 0.95 -12.51 1.92
N ARG A 101 1.11 -12.58 0.60
CA ARG A 101 2.31 -13.17 -0.01
C ARG A 101 3.54 -12.29 0.14
N VAL A 102 3.34 -10.97 0.10
CA VAL A 102 4.41 -9.97 0.16
C VAL A 102 4.99 -9.86 1.58
N ILE A 103 4.15 -10.01 2.61
CA ILE A 103 4.55 -10.00 4.02
C ILE A 103 5.30 -11.30 4.42
N HIS A 104 5.02 -12.41 3.75
CA HIS A 104 5.58 -13.73 4.08
C HIS A 104 6.61 -14.26 3.06
N ALA A 105 7.15 -13.39 2.19
CA ALA A 105 8.19 -13.73 1.21
C ALA A 105 9.59 -13.60 1.81
#